data_AF-A0A520M501-F1
#
_entry.id   AF-A0A520M501-F1
#
_cell.length_a   1.000
_cell.length_b   1.000
_cell.length_c   1.000
_cell.angle_alpha   90.00
_cell.angle_beta   90.00
_cell.angle_gamma   90.00
#
_symmetry.space_group_name_H-M   'P 1'
#
loop_
_entity.id
_entity.type
_entity.pdbx_description
1 polymer ?
#
loop_
_entity_poly.entity_id
_entity_poly.type
_entity_poly.pdbx_seq_one_letter_code
_entity_poly.pdbx_strand_id
1 'polypeptide(L)'
;FNMTDEEMAKTRAALKEQLPLMRYYWTSPADIEQALASGELVATSAWNSSYAALKKEGFDVRYSSPKEGAMTWVCGFCLMSDHDPAKLDRIYDYLDAYASVESGVFALTEYGYGHGNLNAFAKVEQDQPGLLKELGYSVNVNETLDAGIFQAPMGNEPALQAMFEEVKAGM
;
A
#
# COMPACT_ATOMS: atom_id res chain seq x y z
N PHE A 1 2.29 -17.54 2.70
CA PHE A 1 3.75 -17.74 2.50
C PHE A 1 4.32 -18.51 3.68
N ASN A 2 5.17 -19.51 3.48
CA ASN A 2 5.86 -20.19 4.57
C ASN A 2 7.30 -20.41 4.13
N MET A 3 8.18 -19.46 4.48
CA MET A 3 9.57 -19.51 4.04
C MET A 3 10.29 -20.68 4.73
N THR A 4 10.95 -21.50 3.94
CA THR A 4 11.92 -22.48 4.46
C THR A 4 13.09 -21.77 5.15
N ASP A 5 13.84 -22.48 5.98
CA ASP A 5 15.02 -21.93 6.64
C ASP A 5 16.06 -21.42 5.62
N GLU A 6 16.18 -22.08 4.47
CA GLU A 6 17.07 -21.64 3.39
C GLU A 6 16.59 -20.33 2.75
N GLU A 7 15.28 -20.19 2.50
CA GLU A 7 14.69 -18.95 1.99
C GLU A 7 14.86 -17.81 2.99
N MET A 8 14.60 -18.05 4.29
CA MET A 8 14.83 -17.06 5.34
C MET A 8 16.31 -16.63 5.42
N ALA A 9 17.25 -17.57 5.28
CA ALA A 9 18.68 -17.26 5.25
C ALA A 9 19.05 -16.38 4.05
N LYS A 10 18.49 -16.67 2.86
CA LYS A 10 18.66 -15.83 1.66
C LYS A 10 18.07 -14.43 1.86
N THR A 11 16.86 -14.32 2.40
CA THR A 11 16.23 -13.03 2.69
C THR A 11 17.04 -12.23 3.71
N ARG A 12 17.52 -12.86 4.79
CA ARG A 12 18.40 -12.22 5.77
C ARG A 12 19.66 -11.66 5.10
N ALA A 13 20.31 -12.43 4.24
CA ALA A 13 21.51 -11.96 3.53
C ALA A 13 21.23 -10.73 2.67
N ALA A 14 20.11 -10.73 1.93
CA ALA A 14 19.70 -9.59 1.12
C ALA A 14 19.38 -8.33 1.97
N LEU A 15 18.69 -8.49 3.11
CA LEU A 15 18.39 -7.38 4.02
C LEU A 15 19.67 -6.81 4.66
N LYS A 16 20.67 -7.65 4.95
CA LYS A 16 21.99 -7.19 5.43
C LYS A 16 22.74 -6.41 4.38
N GLU A 17 22.69 -6.83 3.12
CA GLU A 17 23.29 -6.10 2.00
C GLU A 17 22.59 -4.74 1.78
N GLN A 18 21.28 -4.67 2.02
CA GLN A 18 20.50 -3.43 1.96
C GLN A 18 20.81 -2.48 3.12
N LEU A 19 21.14 -2.99 4.31
CA LEU A 19 21.24 -2.20 5.55
C LEU A 19 22.13 -0.94 5.43
N PRO A 20 23.31 -0.96 4.77
CA PRO A 20 24.13 0.25 4.57
C PRO A 20 23.47 1.34 3.70
N LEU A 21 22.46 1.00 2.91
CA LEU A 21 21.68 1.93 2.09
C LEU A 21 20.51 2.55 2.87
N MET A 22 20.13 1.95 4.01
CA MET A 22 18.98 2.40 4.80
C MET A 22 19.34 3.61 5.63
N ARG A 23 18.58 4.70 5.44
CA ARG A 23 18.69 5.90 6.26
C ARG A 23 17.99 5.73 7.62
N TYR A 24 16.79 5.15 7.61
CA TYR A 24 16.03 4.70 8.77
C TYR A 24 14.89 3.77 8.32
N TYR A 25 14.29 3.06 9.28
CA TYR A 25 13.02 2.36 9.09
C TYR A 25 11.90 3.30 9.53
N TRP A 26 11.02 3.68 8.60
CA TRP A 26 9.98 4.66 8.88
C TRP A 26 8.77 4.03 9.58
N THR A 27 8.09 4.83 10.40
CA THR A 27 6.87 4.44 11.11
C THR A 27 5.70 5.39 10.84
N SER A 28 5.96 6.51 10.16
CA SER A 28 4.97 7.54 9.83
C SER A 28 5.10 7.98 8.38
N PRO A 29 3.99 8.10 7.62
CA PRO A 29 3.98 8.72 6.30
C PRO A 29 4.57 10.14 6.28
N ALA A 30 4.27 10.95 7.30
CA ALA A 30 4.73 12.34 7.35
C ALA A 30 6.26 12.46 7.40
N ASP A 31 6.94 11.52 8.06
CA ASP A 31 8.40 11.53 8.19
C ASP A 31 9.06 11.28 6.83
N ILE A 32 8.53 10.33 6.05
CA ILE A 32 9.07 10.04 4.71
C ILE A 32 8.70 11.13 3.70
N GLU A 33 7.54 11.76 3.82
CA GLU A 33 7.13 12.88 2.98
C GLU A 33 8.10 14.06 3.17
N GLN A 34 8.39 14.44 4.41
CA GLN A 34 9.35 15.50 4.72
C GLN A 34 10.77 15.17 4.25
N ALA A 35 11.19 13.91 4.41
CA ALA A 35 12.52 13.49 4.00
C ALA A 35 12.67 13.43 2.47
N LEU A 36 11.63 13.02 1.74
CA LEU A 36 11.61 13.10 0.27
C LEU A 36 11.59 14.57 -0.21
N ALA A 37 10.75 15.41 0.41
CA ALA A 37 10.64 16.83 0.08
C ALA A 37 11.94 17.62 0.29
N SER A 38 12.67 17.29 1.36
CA SER A 38 13.96 17.92 1.67
C SER A 38 15.15 17.35 0.88
N GLY A 39 14.97 16.20 0.20
CA GLY A 39 16.04 15.47 -0.48
C GLY A 39 16.93 14.65 0.44
N GLU A 40 16.58 14.47 1.72
CA GLU A 40 17.25 13.51 2.61
C GLU A 40 17.06 12.07 2.11
N LEU A 41 15.88 11.75 1.59
CA LEU A 41 15.60 10.49 0.90
C LEU A 41 15.46 10.75 -0.60
N VAL A 42 16.04 9.85 -1.41
CA VAL A 42 15.87 9.83 -2.86
C VAL A 42 14.96 8.68 -3.33
N ALA A 43 14.75 7.67 -2.48
CA ALA A 43 13.88 6.53 -2.71
C ALA A 43 13.48 5.91 -1.37
N THR A 44 12.23 5.46 -1.27
CA THR A 44 11.69 4.72 -0.12
C THR A 44 10.49 3.89 -0.56
N SER A 45 10.10 2.90 0.25
CA SER A 45 8.72 2.43 0.22
C SER A 45 7.80 3.52 0.78
N ALA A 46 6.61 3.65 0.21
CA ALA A 46 5.61 4.61 0.63
C ALA A 46 4.21 4.07 0.34
N TRP A 47 3.21 4.60 1.03
CA TRP A 47 1.82 4.39 0.67
C TRP A 47 1.36 5.39 -0.40
N ASN A 48 0.27 5.06 -1.09
CA ASN A 48 -0.27 5.90 -2.16
C ASN A 48 -0.61 7.32 -1.70
N SER A 49 -1.07 7.47 -0.45
CA SER A 49 -1.39 8.78 0.11
C SER A 49 -0.19 9.71 0.20
N SER A 50 1.02 9.19 0.47
CA SER A 50 2.24 10.00 0.50
C SER A 50 2.62 10.48 -0.90
N TYR A 51 2.44 9.63 -1.91
CA TYR A 51 2.60 10.05 -3.31
C TYR A 51 1.61 11.16 -3.68
N ALA A 52 0.32 10.97 -3.37
CA ALA A 52 -0.72 11.96 -3.65
C ALA A 52 -0.44 13.31 -2.95
N ALA A 53 -0.04 13.27 -1.68
CA ALA A 53 0.32 14.47 -0.90
C ALA A 53 1.51 15.22 -1.53
N LEU A 54 2.62 14.55 -1.79
CA LEU A 54 3.81 15.16 -2.37
C LEU A 54 3.56 15.74 -3.77
N LYS A 55 2.76 15.05 -4.59
CA LYS A 55 2.33 15.54 -5.90
C LYS A 55 1.48 16.80 -5.80
N LYS A 56 0.55 16.86 -4.84
CA LYS A 56 -0.28 18.04 -4.56
C LYS A 56 0.55 19.24 -4.11
N GLU A 57 1.66 19.00 -3.42
CA GLU A 57 2.64 20.02 -3.03
C GLU A 57 3.61 20.41 -4.15
N GLY A 58 3.56 19.73 -5.30
CA GLY A 58 4.34 20.07 -6.49
C GLY A 58 5.73 19.41 -6.56
N PHE A 59 6.01 18.42 -5.72
CA PHE A 59 7.27 17.66 -5.79
C PHE A 59 7.29 16.68 -6.96
N ASP A 60 8.45 16.53 -7.60
CA ASP A 60 8.66 15.58 -8.70
C ASP A 60 8.92 14.15 -8.18
N VAL A 61 7.88 13.53 -7.62
CA VAL A 61 7.90 12.13 -7.18
C VAL A 61 7.26 11.21 -8.21
N ARG A 62 7.76 9.98 -8.29
CA ARG A 62 7.29 8.94 -9.23
C ARG A 62 7.34 7.57 -8.56
N TYR A 63 6.44 6.67 -8.95
CA TYR A 63 6.56 5.26 -8.62
C TYR A 63 7.70 4.61 -9.39
N SER A 64 8.37 3.65 -8.76
CA SER A 64 9.25 2.71 -9.45
C SER A 64 8.45 1.52 -9.97
N SER A 65 8.91 0.90 -11.06
CA SER A 65 8.34 -0.34 -11.60
C SER A 65 9.34 -1.49 -11.38
N PRO A 66 9.42 -2.07 -10.16
CA PRO A 66 10.34 -3.16 -9.89
C PRO A 66 10.03 -4.35 -10.79
N LYS A 67 11.07 -4.95 -11.39
CA LYS A 67 10.91 -6.09 -12.32
C LYS A 67 10.34 -7.34 -11.64
N GLU A 68 10.51 -7.44 -10.33
CA GLU A 68 9.97 -8.49 -9.47
C GLU A 68 8.47 -8.31 -9.20
N GLY A 69 7.89 -7.14 -9.52
CA GLY A 69 6.52 -6.77 -9.17
C GLY A 69 6.45 -5.92 -7.89
N ALA A 70 5.45 -5.05 -7.80
CA ALA A 70 5.20 -4.24 -6.62
C ALA A 70 4.39 -5.02 -5.59
N MET A 71 4.71 -4.89 -4.30
CA MET A 71 3.85 -5.44 -3.26
C MET A 71 2.53 -4.67 -3.21
N THR A 72 1.42 -5.39 -3.12
CA THR A 72 0.08 -4.82 -3.02
C THR A 72 -0.71 -5.47 -1.90
N TRP A 73 -1.82 -4.85 -1.53
CA TRP A 73 -2.69 -5.27 -0.46
C TRP A 73 -4.13 -4.93 -0.80
N VAL A 74 -5.07 -5.64 -0.19
CA VAL A 74 -6.49 -5.29 -0.18
C VAL A 74 -6.97 -5.37 1.25
N CYS A 75 -7.59 -4.29 1.72
CA CYS A 75 -8.32 -4.29 2.98
C CYS A 75 -9.81 -4.50 2.70
N GLY A 76 -10.47 -5.14 3.65
CA GLY A 76 -11.92 -5.28 3.69
C GLY A 76 -12.43 -5.01 5.10
N PHE A 77 -13.72 -4.74 5.22
CA PHE A 77 -14.37 -4.65 6.52
C PHE A 77 -14.74 -6.03 7.03
N CYS A 78 -14.55 -6.23 8.33
CA CYS A 78 -15.05 -7.41 9.04
C CYS A 78 -16.03 -6.96 10.11
N LEU A 79 -17.17 -7.63 10.21
CA LEU A 79 -18.09 -7.45 11.32
C LEU A 79 -17.61 -8.30 12.49
N MET A 80 -17.37 -7.67 13.64
CA MET A 80 -16.95 -8.37 14.85
C MET A 80 -18.09 -9.24 15.39
N SER A 81 -17.75 -10.42 15.93
CA SER A 81 -18.75 -11.38 16.43
C SER A 81 -19.51 -10.87 17.66
N ASP A 82 -18.95 -9.90 18.37
CA ASP A 82 -19.50 -9.25 19.56
C ASP A 82 -20.09 -7.86 19.27
N HIS A 83 -20.35 -7.53 18.00
CA HIS A 83 -21.01 -6.28 17.64
C HIS A 83 -22.37 -6.13 18.33
N ASP A 84 -22.76 -4.88 18.60
CA ASP A 84 -24.09 -4.56 19.11
C ASP A 84 -25.15 -4.82 18.02
N PRO A 85 -26.04 -5.83 18.18
CA PRO A 85 -27.03 -6.16 17.15
C PRO A 85 -27.99 -5.00 16.86
N ALA A 86 -28.21 -4.09 17.82
CA ALA A 86 -29.04 -2.91 17.62
C ALA A 86 -28.41 -1.87 16.68
N LYS A 87 -27.13 -2.02 16.34
CA LYS A 87 -26.40 -1.15 15.41
C LYS A 87 -26.22 -1.74 14.01
N LEU A 88 -26.74 -2.95 13.75
CA LEU A 88 -26.48 -3.68 12.50
C LEU A 88 -26.84 -2.86 11.26
N ASP A 89 -28.02 -2.23 11.24
CA ASP A 89 -28.44 -1.37 10.13
C ASP A 89 -27.46 -0.22 9.88
N ARG A 90 -26.98 0.43 10.95
CA ARG A 90 -26.01 1.53 10.84
C ARG A 90 -24.65 1.07 10.34
N ILE A 91 -24.26 -0.16 10.67
CA ILE A 91 -23.02 -0.75 10.15
C ILE A 91 -23.17 -0.94 8.64
N TYR A 92 -24.29 -1.48 8.17
CA TYR A 92 -24.56 -1.63 6.74
C TYR A 92 -24.68 -0.29 6.02
N ASP A 93 -25.35 0.71 6.60
CA ASP A 93 -25.41 2.07 6.04
C ASP A 93 -24.00 2.64 5.80
N TYR A 94 -23.09 2.42 6.75
CA TYR A 94 -21.69 2.85 6.61
C TYR A 94 -20.97 2.07 5.50
N LEU A 95 -21.15 0.75 5.44
CA LEU A 95 -20.53 -0.08 4.39
C LEU A 95 -21.01 0.32 3.00
N ASP A 96 -22.30 0.58 2.84
CA ASP A 96 -22.89 1.05 1.58
C ASP A 96 -22.37 2.44 1.20
N ALA A 97 -22.29 3.36 2.16
CA ALA A 97 -21.71 4.69 1.93
C ALA A 97 -20.23 4.61 1.53
N TYR A 98 -19.44 3.75 2.19
CA TYR A 98 -18.04 3.53 1.85
C TYR A 98 -17.90 2.89 0.46
N ALA A 99 -18.73 1.89 0.13
CA ALA A 99 -18.71 1.21 -1.16
C ALA A 99 -19.22 2.07 -2.32
N SER A 100 -19.78 3.25 -2.06
CA SER A 100 -20.34 4.14 -3.07
C SER A 100 -19.30 4.62 -4.09
N VAL A 101 -19.82 5.09 -5.24
CA VAL A 101 -18.97 5.67 -6.30
C VAL A 101 -18.28 6.94 -5.80
N GLU A 102 -18.98 7.76 -5.03
CA GLU A 102 -18.45 9.03 -4.49
C GLU A 102 -17.24 8.78 -3.57
N SER A 103 -17.38 7.85 -2.62
CA SER A 103 -16.28 7.44 -1.74
C SER A 103 -15.10 6.85 -2.52
N GLY A 104 -15.38 6.04 -3.54
CA GLY A 104 -14.34 5.48 -4.39
C GLY A 104 -13.59 6.52 -5.24
N VAL A 105 -14.31 7.51 -5.79
CA VAL A 105 -13.72 8.64 -6.50
C VAL A 105 -12.81 9.42 -5.56
N PHE A 106 -13.30 9.74 -4.37
CA PHE A 106 -12.50 10.46 -3.37
C PHE A 106 -11.23 9.69 -2.98
N ALA A 107 -11.31 8.38 -2.75
CA ALA A 107 -10.16 7.55 -2.43
C ALA A 107 -9.09 7.59 -3.54
N LEU A 108 -9.51 7.50 -4.80
CA LEU A 108 -8.62 7.56 -5.96
C LEU A 108 -8.00 8.95 -6.14
N THR A 109 -8.79 10.03 -6.02
CA THR A 109 -8.33 11.37 -6.38
C THR A 109 -7.59 12.09 -5.26
N GLU A 110 -8.02 11.92 -4.00
CA GLU A 110 -7.41 12.62 -2.87
C GLU A 110 -6.31 11.79 -2.19
N TYR A 111 -6.46 10.47 -2.13
CA TYR A 111 -5.50 9.60 -1.45
C TYR A 111 -4.68 8.74 -2.41
N GLY A 112 -5.01 8.71 -3.70
CA GLY A 112 -4.33 7.85 -4.67
C GLY A 112 -4.55 6.35 -4.44
N TYR A 113 -5.52 5.97 -3.60
CA TYR A 113 -5.84 4.57 -3.29
C TYR A 113 -6.89 4.02 -4.24
N GLY A 114 -6.70 2.77 -4.64
CA GLY A 114 -7.70 1.98 -5.34
C GLY A 114 -8.94 1.74 -4.48
N HIS A 115 -10.03 1.34 -5.14
CA HIS A 115 -11.31 1.07 -4.49
C HIS A 115 -11.97 -0.21 -5.01
N GLY A 116 -12.84 -0.84 -4.21
CA GLY A 116 -13.57 -2.05 -4.62
C GLY A 116 -14.70 -1.82 -5.63
N ASN A 117 -15.00 -0.56 -5.98
CA ASN A 117 -16.11 -0.19 -6.88
C ASN A 117 -15.58 0.26 -8.25
N LEU A 118 -15.75 -0.59 -9.27
CA LEU A 118 -15.28 -0.31 -10.64
C LEU A 118 -15.93 0.92 -11.28
N ASN A 119 -17.14 1.28 -10.85
CA ASN A 119 -17.80 2.50 -11.35
C ASN A 119 -17.05 3.77 -10.90
N ALA A 120 -16.33 3.73 -9.78
CA ALA A 120 -15.48 4.84 -9.36
C ALA A 120 -14.28 5.01 -10.32
N PHE A 121 -13.64 3.91 -10.74
CA PHE A 121 -12.57 3.95 -11.73
C PHE A 121 -13.08 4.52 -13.06
N ALA A 122 -14.22 4.03 -13.55
CA ALA A 122 -14.83 4.56 -14.77
C ALA A 122 -15.14 6.06 -14.67
N LYS A 123 -15.65 6.51 -13.51
CA LYS A 123 -15.94 7.93 -13.26
C LYS A 123 -14.67 8.78 -13.23
N VAL A 124 -13.60 8.32 -12.56
CA VAL A 124 -12.31 9.01 -12.53
C VAL A 124 -11.70 9.09 -13.93
N GLU A 125 -11.71 8.01 -14.71
CA GLU A 125 -11.16 8.03 -16.07
C GLU A 125 -11.95 8.99 -16.99
N GLN A 126 -13.26 9.11 -16.78
CA GLN A 126 -14.10 10.08 -17.49
C GLN A 126 -13.80 11.53 -17.08
N ASP A 127 -13.70 11.80 -15.78
CA ASP A 127 -13.57 13.16 -15.24
C ASP A 127 -12.14 13.69 -15.29
N GLN A 128 -11.15 12.80 -15.12
CA GLN A 128 -9.71 13.10 -15.04
C GLN A 128 -8.91 12.06 -15.85
N PRO A 129 -9.01 12.07 -17.19
CA PRO A 129 -8.34 11.09 -18.04
C PRO A 129 -6.84 11.01 -17.79
N GLY A 130 -6.32 9.78 -17.64
CA GLY A 130 -4.90 9.53 -17.41
C GLY A 130 -4.45 9.52 -15.94
N LEU A 131 -5.27 10.00 -14.99
CA LEU A 131 -4.93 9.93 -13.56
C LEU A 131 -4.75 8.49 -13.08
N LEU A 132 -5.64 7.57 -13.48
CA LEU A 132 -5.53 6.15 -13.09
C LEU A 132 -4.19 5.56 -13.54
N LYS A 133 -3.77 5.86 -14.78
CA LYS A 133 -2.48 5.41 -15.32
C LYS A 133 -1.31 5.98 -14.53
N GLU A 134 -1.36 7.25 -14.13
CA GLU A 134 -0.33 7.88 -13.27
C GLU A 134 -0.25 7.19 -11.89
N LEU A 135 -1.39 6.80 -11.33
CA LEU A 135 -1.49 6.05 -10.07
C LEU A 135 -1.17 4.55 -10.19
N GLY A 136 -0.89 4.05 -11.40
CA GLY A 136 -0.62 2.63 -11.65
C GLY A 136 -1.86 1.74 -11.68
N TYR A 137 -3.04 2.32 -11.88
CA TYR A 137 -4.31 1.62 -12.00
C TYR A 137 -4.78 1.47 -13.44
N SER A 138 -5.62 0.46 -13.66
CA SER A 138 -6.37 0.24 -14.90
C SER A 138 -7.87 0.15 -14.60
N VAL A 139 -8.69 0.61 -15.55
CA VAL A 139 -10.13 0.33 -15.54
C VAL A 139 -10.44 -1.16 -15.74
N ASN A 140 -9.47 -1.93 -16.24
CA ASN A 140 -9.52 -3.38 -16.21
C ASN A 140 -9.01 -3.89 -14.86
N VAL A 141 -9.92 -4.46 -14.07
CA VAL A 141 -9.60 -4.95 -12.73
C VAL A 141 -8.51 -6.02 -12.73
N ASN A 142 -8.49 -6.91 -13.72
CA ASN A 142 -7.51 -7.98 -13.78
C ASN A 142 -6.10 -7.43 -14.01
N GLU A 143 -5.95 -6.40 -14.85
CA GLU A 143 -4.64 -5.74 -15.05
C GLU A 143 -4.12 -5.12 -13.75
N THR A 144 -5.01 -4.54 -12.94
CA THR A 144 -4.63 -3.97 -11.64
C THR A 144 -4.26 -5.05 -10.62
N LEU A 145 -5.04 -6.14 -10.56
CA LEU A 145 -4.79 -7.23 -9.62
C LEU A 145 -3.55 -8.06 -10.00
N ASP A 146 -3.38 -8.38 -11.29
CA ASP A 146 -2.27 -9.21 -11.78
C ASP A 146 -0.92 -8.48 -11.73
N ALA A 147 -0.91 -7.14 -11.66
CA ALA A 147 0.31 -6.35 -11.61
C ALA A 147 1.04 -6.40 -10.24
N GLY A 148 0.36 -6.81 -9.18
CA GLY A 148 0.88 -6.74 -7.81
C GLY A 148 1.08 -8.10 -7.14
N ILE A 149 2.09 -8.18 -6.27
CA ILE A 149 2.28 -9.31 -5.35
C ILE A 149 1.43 -9.05 -4.11
N PHE A 150 0.32 -9.76 -3.98
CA PHE A 150 -0.56 -9.65 -2.83
C PHE A 150 0.09 -10.15 -1.54
N GLN A 151 0.01 -9.32 -0.50
CA GLN A 151 0.29 -9.75 0.85
C GLN A 151 -0.65 -10.90 1.24
N ALA A 152 -0.09 -11.94 1.83
CA ALA A 152 -0.83 -13.11 2.29
C ALA A 152 -0.33 -13.56 3.66
N PRO A 153 -1.15 -14.27 4.46
CA PRO A 153 -0.74 -14.78 5.76
C PRO A 153 0.58 -15.55 5.70
N MET A 154 1.47 -15.26 6.65
CA MET A 154 2.78 -15.89 6.77
C MET A 154 2.72 -17.01 7.82
N GLY A 155 3.05 -18.25 7.44
CA GLY A 155 2.99 -19.41 8.32
C GLY A 155 4.04 -19.39 9.44
N ASN A 156 5.20 -18.78 9.18
CA ASN A 156 6.31 -18.65 10.11
C ASN A 156 6.58 -17.19 10.51
N GLU A 157 5.52 -16.37 10.60
CA GLU A 157 5.61 -14.94 10.93
C GLU A 157 6.49 -14.62 12.15
N PRO A 158 6.38 -15.32 13.31
CA PRO A 158 7.22 -15.00 14.47
C PRO A 158 8.72 -15.13 14.20
N ALA A 159 9.12 -16.12 13.40
CA ALA A 159 10.53 -16.32 13.03
C ALA A 159 11.02 -15.24 12.08
N LEU A 160 10.18 -14.81 11.13
CA LEU A 160 10.48 -13.72 10.21
C LEU A 160 10.60 -12.37 10.92
N GLN A 161 9.72 -12.10 11.88
CA GLN A 161 9.79 -10.89 12.71
C GLN A 161 11.08 -10.87 13.55
N ALA A 162 11.41 -11.98 14.21
CA ALA A 162 12.65 -12.08 14.97
C ALA A 162 13.89 -11.86 14.07
N MET A 163 13.92 -12.50 12.90
CA MET A 163 14.98 -12.30 11.90
C MET A 163 15.10 -10.83 11.48
N PHE A 164 13.98 -10.17 11.23
CA PHE A 164 13.97 -8.77 10.80
C PHE A 164 14.49 -7.83 11.89
N GLU A 165 14.11 -8.04 13.16
CA GLU A 165 14.61 -7.25 14.28
C GLU A 165 16.12 -7.45 14.52
N GLU A 166 16.63 -8.68 14.35
CA GLU A 166 18.07 -8.95 14.40
C GLU A 166 18.82 -8.18 13.30
N VAL A 167 18.31 -8.20 12.06
CA VAL A 167 18.94 -7.45 10.96
C VAL A 167 18.91 -5.95 11.21
N LYS A 168 17.79 -5.40 11.72
CA LYS A 168 17.70 -3.98 12.10
C LYS A 168 18.72 -3.59 13.16
N ALA A 169 19.05 -4.50 14.08
CA ALA A 169 20.08 -4.32 15.09
C ALA A 169 21.52 -4.49 14.56
N GLY A 170 21.69 -4.84 13.28
CA GLY A 170 22.98 -5.08 12.64
C GLY A 170 23.59 -6.46 12.90
N MET A 171 22.79 -7.42 13.40
CA MET A 171 23.23 -8.79 13.71
C MET A 171 23.23 -9.71 12.51
#